data_AF-A0A948H0M4-F1
#
_entry.id   AF-A0A948H0M4-F1
#
_cell.length_a   1.000
_cell.length_b   1.000
_cell.length_c   1.000
_cell.angle_alpha   90.00
_cell.angle_beta   90.00
_cell.angle_gamma   90.00
#
_symmetry.space_group_name_H-M   'P 1'
#
loop_
_entity.id
_entity.type
_entity.pdbx_description
1 polymer ?
#
loop_
_entity_poly.entity_id
_entity_poly.type
_entity_poly.pdbx_seq_one_letter_code
_entity_poly.pdbx_strand_id
1 'polypeptide(L)'
;MRKIMLVIVFVFIIVFPLLASEVEADAKISRVVVYPGHALVTWSAKVSLTAGEWKVIFPNIIPNIDTNSLRAKGEGTAVTRILGAQLRQEILRDNPVERIKQLQDEIQNIEDQNRKLANNKEVLSQGKSFLDSIRLFSGEQIPKDLVTKVPSAQELENTLKFLDSKLKENYSLVLDTDLALRENQKKQSVLRRELSQISGPVGKTKRSIVVEIEVIKPGDLNLDVSYLAKGANWEPFYDVRANFDKGEVELISYGKLRQRSGEDWLDSEIYLSTAMINLSGRMPEAKSWIIQPQQPRAVLSKRKSYTEHEAYDKVFEVNKEVAIDSDGRAGSLAQSTPAENLYAQAQEKGVSVV
;
A
#
# COMPACT_ATOMS: atom_id res chain seq x y z
N MET A 1 -89.95 4.11 6.39
CA MET A 1 -89.30 5.17 7.19
C MET A 1 -88.32 4.49 8.13
N ARG A 2 -87.02 4.75 8.24
CA ARG A 2 -86.06 5.73 7.71
C ARG A 2 -84.70 5.01 7.68
N LYS A 3 -83.90 5.25 6.63
CA LYS A 3 -82.56 4.70 6.40
C LYS A 3 -81.58 5.31 7.40
N ILE A 4 -80.76 4.50 8.08
CA ILE A 4 -79.57 4.98 8.81
C ILE A 4 -78.35 4.53 7.99
N MET A 5 -77.70 5.53 7.40
CA MET A 5 -76.54 5.45 6.54
C MET A 5 -75.28 5.34 7.43
N LEU A 6 -74.63 4.19 7.39
CA LEU A 6 -73.38 3.92 8.12
C LEU A 6 -72.22 4.43 7.25
N VAL A 7 -71.76 5.65 7.52
CA VAL A 7 -70.56 6.22 6.89
C VAL A 7 -69.35 5.69 7.64
N ILE A 8 -68.71 4.68 7.06
CA ILE A 8 -67.38 4.21 7.50
C ILE A 8 -66.36 5.20 6.93
N VAL A 9 -65.92 6.14 7.76
CA VAL A 9 -64.75 6.99 7.47
C VAL A 9 -63.52 6.11 7.66
N PHE A 10 -62.97 5.63 6.54
CA PHE A 10 -61.70 4.91 6.51
C PHE A 10 -60.57 5.94 6.71
N VAL A 11 -60.13 6.11 7.96
CA VAL A 11 -58.92 6.90 8.27
C VAL A 11 -57.73 6.12 7.73
N PHE A 12 -57.25 6.52 6.55
CA PHE A 12 -55.99 6.06 6.01
C PHE A 12 -54.88 6.65 6.88
N ILE A 13 -54.43 5.91 7.90
CA ILE A 13 -53.19 6.20 8.61
C ILE A 13 -52.08 5.98 7.59
N ILE A 14 -51.65 7.07 6.95
CA ILE A 14 -50.41 7.10 6.19
C ILE A 14 -49.31 6.94 7.24
N VAL A 15 -48.88 5.70 7.45
CA VAL A 15 -47.65 5.39 8.17
C VAL A 15 -46.51 5.91 7.28
N PHE A 16 -46.14 7.18 7.48
CA PHE A 16 -44.86 7.67 6.96
C PHE A 16 -43.79 6.84 7.66
N PRO A 17 -42.95 6.09 6.94
CA PRO A 17 -41.75 5.53 7.56
C PRO A 17 -40.94 6.71 8.08
N LEU A 18 -40.72 6.77 9.40
CA LEU A 18 -39.69 7.62 9.98
C LEU A 18 -38.34 7.09 9.48
N LEU A 19 -37.96 7.49 8.27
CA LEU A 19 -36.58 7.42 7.84
C LEU A 19 -35.85 8.50 8.62
N ALA A 20 -34.91 8.10 9.47
CA ALA A 20 -34.00 9.02 10.14
C ALA A 20 -33.37 9.92 9.07
N SER A 21 -33.50 11.23 9.26
CA SER A 21 -33.01 12.20 8.29
C SER A 21 -31.48 12.27 8.38
N GLU A 22 -30.80 12.11 7.24
CA GLU A 22 -29.34 12.23 7.15
C GLU A 22 -28.96 13.70 6.92
N VAL A 23 -28.03 14.20 7.72
CA VAL A 23 -27.42 15.53 7.56
C VAL A 23 -25.92 15.40 7.56
N GLU A 24 -25.28 15.92 6.51
CA GLU A 24 -23.82 16.02 6.47
C GLU A 24 -23.38 17.24 7.28
N ALA A 25 -22.49 17.02 8.24
CA ALA A 25 -21.99 18.06 9.12
C ALA A 25 -20.75 18.74 8.51
N ASP A 26 -20.75 20.07 8.48
CA ASP A 26 -19.52 20.85 8.28
C ASP A 26 -18.69 20.77 9.56
N ALA A 27 -17.82 19.77 9.61
CA ALA A 27 -17.05 19.42 10.80
C ALA A 27 -15.58 19.81 10.63
N LYS A 28 -15.00 20.36 11.70
CA LYS A 28 -13.57 20.73 11.75
C LYS A 28 -12.90 20.13 12.97
N ILE A 29 -11.61 19.86 12.86
CA ILE A 29 -10.80 19.42 14.00
C ILE A 29 -10.63 20.62 14.94
N SER A 30 -11.26 20.56 16.11
CA SER A 30 -11.23 21.66 17.08
C SER A 30 -10.11 21.49 18.10
N ARG A 31 -9.81 20.24 18.48
CA ARG A 31 -8.85 19.91 19.52
C ARG A 31 -8.10 18.63 19.22
N VAL A 32 -6.80 18.63 19.49
CA VAL A 32 -5.93 17.45 19.40
C VAL A 32 -5.13 17.31 20.67
N VAL A 33 -5.25 16.18 21.36
CA VAL A 33 -4.38 15.83 22.49
C VAL A 33 -3.38 14.78 22.01
N VAL A 34 -2.11 15.14 21.94
CA VAL A 34 -1.03 14.27 21.48
C VAL A 34 -0.41 13.57 22.67
N TYR A 35 -0.37 12.24 22.59
CA TYR A 35 0.28 11.33 23.51
C TYR A 35 1.47 10.67 22.81
N PRO A 36 2.36 9.97 23.54
CA PRO A 36 3.38 9.17 22.90
C PRO A 36 2.75 8.10 21.98
N GLY A 37 2.98 8.22 20.66
CA GLY A 37 2.50 7.30 19.62
C GLY A 37 1.03 7.43 19.16
N HIS A 38 0.21 8.23 19.86
CA HIS A 38 -1.22 8.38 19.59
C HIS A 38 -1.66 9.84 19.67
N ALA A 39 -2.72 10.21 18.95
CA ALA A 39 -3.40 11.48 19.15
C ALA A 39 -4.89 11.25 19.36
N LEU A 40 -5.46 11.86 20.39
CA LEU A 40 -6.90 11.98 20.54
C LEU A 40 -7.35 13.20 19.74
N VAL A 41 -8.02 12.95 18.63
CA VAL A 41 -8.52 13.98 17.72
C VAL A 41 -9.99 14.18 18.01
N THR A 42 -10.39 15.44 18.20
CA THR A 42 -11.78 15.85 18.40
C THR A 42 -12.23 16.73 17.24
N TRP A 43 -13.26 16.28 16.55
CA TRP A 43 -14.00 17.03 15.55
C TRP A 43 -15.19 17.71 16.22
N SER A 44 -15.49 18.94 15.85
CA SER A 44 -16.68 19.66 16.30
C SER A 44 -17.48 20.12 15.10
N ALA A 45 -18.80 19.97 15.20
CA ALA A 45 -19.75 20.43 14.19
C ALA A 45 -20.96 21.09 14.86
N LYS A 46 -21.43 22.18 14.26
CA LYS A 46 -22.67 22.84 14.70
C LYS A 46 -23.81 22.43 13.78
N VAL A 47 -24.86 21.86 14.34
CA VAL A 47 -26.03 21.42 13.58
C VAL A 47 -27.31 21.92 14.23
N SER A 48 -28.22 22.44 13.42
CA SER A 48 -29.57 22.82 13.85
C SER A 48 -30.53 21.70 13.47
N LEU A 49 -31.16 21.07 14.47
CA LEU A 49 -31.95 19.85 14.27
C LEU A 49 -33.42 20.08 14.66
N THR A 50 -34.34 19.52 13.88
CA THR A 50 -35.76 19.46 14.24
C THR A 50 -36.02 18.22 15.11
N ALA A 51 -37.18 18.16 15.78
CA ALA A 51 -37.58 16.96 16.52
C ALA A 51 -37.64 15.73 15.61
N GLY A 52 -37.15 14.58 16.08
CA GLY A 52 -37.07 13.33 15.33
C GLY A 52 -35.70 12.64 15.41
N GLU A 53 -35.54 11.56 14.65
CA GLU A 53 -34.27 10.83 14.54
C GLU A 53 -33.41 11.39 13.41
N TRP A 54 -32.15 11.63 13.71
CA TRP A 54 -31.16 12.20 12.82
C TRP A 54 -29.90 11.35 12.76
N LYS A 55 -29.32 11.28 11.57
CA LYS A 55 -28.00 10.71 11.31
C LYS A 55 -27.07 11.82 10.88
N VAL A 56 -26.16 12.21 11.77
CA VAL A 56 -25.18 13.26 11.49
C VAL A 56 -23.91 12.59 10.94
N ILE A 57 -23.52 12.95 9.73
CA ILE A 57 -22.41 12.34 9.01
C ILE A 57 -21.19 13.26 9.03
N PHE A 58 -20.07 12.74 9.52
CA PHE A 58 -18.75 13.37 9.49
C PHE A 58 -17.95 12.73 8.34
N PRO A 59 -17.78 13.43 7.20
CA PRO A 59 -17.15 12.87 6.01
C PRO A 59 -15.60 12.82 6.12
N ASN A 60 -14.98 12.07 5.19
CA ASN A 60 -13.54 12.09 4.93
C ASN A 60 -12.63 11.71 6.12
N ILE A 61 -13.05 10.74 6.91
CA ILE A 61 -12.25 10.21 8.02
C ILE A 61 -11.15 9.29 7.47
N ILE A 62 -9.95 9.43 8.02
CA ILE A 62 -8.76 8.70 7.55
C ILE A 62 -8.77 7.25 8.06
N PRO A 63 -8.17 6.30 7.32
CA PRO A 63 -8.17 4.89 7.72
C PRO A 63 -7.46 4.54 9.04
N ASN A 64 -6.55 5.37 9.55
CA ASN A 64 -5.68 5.05 10.69
C ASN A 64 -6.30 5.40 12.06
N ILE A 65 -7.60 5.17 12.23
CA ILE A 65 -8.33 5.41 13.47
C ILE A 65 -8.58 4.12 14.25
N ASP A 66 -8.63 4.22 15.57
CA ASP A 66 -9.09 3.13 16.44
C ASP A 66 -10.61 3.20 16.63
N THR A 67 -11.33 2.25 16.04
CA THR A 67 -12.80 2.19 16.10
C THR A 67 -13.35 2.03 17.52
N ASN A 68 -12.58 1.41 18.42
CA ASN A 68 -13.03 1.19 19.81
C ASN A 68 -12.89 2.43 20.69
N SER A 69 -12.17 3.45 20.20
CA SER A 69 -11.98 4.71 20.90
C SER A 69 -13.03 5.77 20.56
N LEU A 70 -13.91 5.48 19.59
CA LEU A 70 -14.89 6.43 19.08
C LEU A 70 -15.89 6.85 20.16
N ARG A 71 -16.00 8.16 20.41
CA ARG A 71 -16.92 8.75 21.37
C ARG A 71 -17.57 9.98 20.77
N ALA A 72 -18.89 10.13 20.99
CA ALA A 72 -19.63 11.32 20.60
C ALA A 72 -20.21 12.00 21.84
N LYS A 73 -20.17 13.34 21.85
CA LYS A 73 -20.71 14.20 22.90
C LYS A 73 -21.45 15.36 22.24
N GLY A 74 -22.61 15.74 22.77
CA GLY A 74 -23.38 16.86 22.25
C GLY A 74 -23.71 17.85 23.36
N GLU A 75 -23.55 19.14 23.10
CA GLU A 75 -23.94 20.23 23.99
C GLU A 75 -24.68 21.31 23.20
N GLY A 76 -25.78 21.84 23.73
CA GLY A 76 -26.56 22.83 23.00
C GLY A 76 -27.90 23.17 23.65
N THR A 77 -28.74 23.87 22.88
CA THR A 77 -30.10 24.25 23.28
C THR A 77 -31.13 23.15 22.95
N ALA A 78 -30.80 22.26 22.02
CA ALA A 78 -31.58 21.06 21.74
C ALA A 78 -31.50 20.06 22.89
N VAL A 79 -32.62 19.40 23.19
CA VAL A 79 -32.65 18.25 24.12
C VAL A 79 -32.55 17.00 23.29
N THR A 80 -31.41 16.30 23.39
CA THR A 80 -31.07 15.19 22.50
C THR A 80 -30.58 13.97 23.27
N ARG A 81 -30.82 12.78 22.73
CA ARG A 81 -30.23 11.51 23.16
C ARG A 81 -29.36 10.95 22.04
N ILE A 82 -28.07 10.76 22.32
CA ILE A 82 -27.16 10.10 21.38
C ILE A 82 -27.39 8.58 21.49
N LEU A 83 -27.77 7.96 20.39
CA LEU A 83 -28.04 6.52 20.31
C LEU A 83 -26.76 5.73 20.07
N GLY A 84 -25.82 6.28 19.29
CA GLY A 84 -24.53 5.67 19.01
C GLY A 84 -23.69 6.45 18.01
N ALA A 85 -22.43 6.04 17.88
CA ALA A 85 -21.52 6.52 16.85
C ALA A 85 -20.85 5.32 16.19
N GLN A 86 -20.85 5.28 14.85
CA GLN A 86 -20.32 4.16 14.09
C GLN A 86 -19.49 4.63 12.89
N LEU A 87 -18.47 3.84 12.56
CA LEU A 87 -17.67 4.06 11.35
C LEU A 87 -18.37 3.41 10.16
N ARG A 88 -18.78 4.22 9.20
CA ARG A 88 -19.29 3.79 7.90
C ARG A 88 -18.15 3.79 6.89
N GLN A 89 -17.99 2.68 6.18
CA GLN A 89 -16.99 2.53 5.12
C GLN A 89 -17.68 2.41 3.76
N GLU A 90 -17.32 3.28 2.83
CA GLU A 90 -17.79 3.28 1.45
C GLU A 90 -16.61 3.07 0.50
N ILE A 91 -16.68 2.01 -0.30
CA ILE A 91 -15.68 1.74 -1.33
C ILE A 91 -16.06 2.56 -2.55
N LEU A 92 -15.42 3.71 -2.78
CA LEU A 92 -15.56 4.40 -4.04
C LEU A 92 -14.93 3.53 -5.11
N ARG A 93 -15.75 3.08 -6.05
CA ARG A 93 -15.30 2.45 -7.30
C ARG A 93 -14.92 3.54 -8.29
N ASP A 94 -13.92 4.34 -7.93
CA ASP A 94 -13.38 5.43 -8.74
C ASP A 94 -12.19 4.92 -9.59
N ASN A 95 -12.32 3.70 -10.14
CA ASN A 95 -11.33 3.18 -11.07
C ASN A 95 -11.67 3.76 -12.46
N PRO A 96 -10.73 4.42 -13.14
CA PRO A 96 -10.91 4.78 -14.55
C PRO A 96 -10.87 3.49 -15.37
N VAL A 97 -12.02 2.81 -15.47
CA VAL A 97 -12.19 1.52 -16.16
C VAL A 97 -11.63 1.59 -17.58
N GLU A 98 -11.79 2.74 -18.23
CA GLU A 98 -11.24 3.01 -19.57
C GLU A 98 -9.71 3.01 -19.59
N ARG A 99 -9.05 3.68 -18.63
CA ARG A 99 -7.58 3.72 -18.58
C ARG A 99 -6.98 2.36 -18.25
N ILE A 100 -7.62 1.62 -17.34
CA ILE A 100 -7.20 0.24 -17.01
C ILE A 100 -7.32 -0.65 -18.26
N LYS A 101 -8.43 -0.56 -18.99
CA LYS A 101 -8.65 -1.32 -20.22
C LYS A 101 -7.61 -0.97 -21.29
N GLN A 102 -7.34 0.32 -21.51
CA GLN A 102 -6.30 0.77 -22.45
C GLN A 102 -4.92 0.18 -22.09
N LEU A 103 -4.52 0.24 -20.83
CA LEU A 103 -3.24 -0.33 -20.38
C LEU A 103 -3.18 -1.85 -20.55
N GLN A 104 -4.29 -2.55 -20.30
CA GLN A 104 -4.39 -3.99 -20.55
C GLN A 104 -4.26 -4.34 -22.04
N ASP A 105 -4.94 -3.58 -22.91
CA ASP A 105 -4.88 -3.78 -24.36
C ASP A 105 -3.46 -3.51 -24.90
N GLU A 106 -2.77 -2.48 -24.39
CA GLU A 106 -1.38 -2.18 -24.74
C GLU A 106 -0.41 -3.29 -24.27
N ILE A 107 -0.59 -3.81 -23.05
CA ILE A 107 0.20 -4.93 -22.53
C ILE A 107 -0.01 -6.17 -23.40
N GLN A 108 -1.27 -6.48 -23.76
CA GLN A 108 -1.60 -7.63 -24.59
C GLN A 108 -0.96 -7.53 -25.98
N ASN A 109 -1.01 -6.36 -26.61
CA ASN A 109 -0.38 -6.12 -27.91
C ASN A 109 1.14 -6.34 -27.86
N ILE A 110 1.83 -5.88 -26.81
CA ILE A 110 3.27 -6.12 -26.62
C ILE A 110 3.57 -7.61 -26.38
N GLU A 111 2.71 -8.32 -25.65
CA GLU A 111 2.85 -9.77 -25.44
C GLU A 111 2.71 -10.54 -26.76
N ASP A 112 1.77 -10.15 -27.62
CA ASP A 112 1.61 -10.75 -28.94
C ASP A 112 2.80 -10.45 -29.86
N GLN A 113 3.37 -9.24 -29.80
CA GLN A 113 4.62 -8.91 -30.49
C GLN A 113 5.79 -9.76 -29.98
N ASN A 114 5.91 -9.94 -28.66
CA ASN A 114 6.96 -10.78 -28.08
C ASN A 114 6.82 -12.25 -28.50
N ARG A 115 5.60 -12.78 -28.60
CA ARG A 115 5.34 -14.12 -29.14
C ARG A 115 5.79 -14.25 -30.60
N LYS A 116 5.50 -13.26 -31.44
CA LYS A 116 5.97 -13.24 -32.84
C LYS A 116 7.49 -13.24 -32.93
N LEU A 117 8.15 -12.38 -32.14
CA LEU A 117 9.62 -12.31 -32.09
C LEU A 117 10.24 -13.62 -31.57
N ALA A 118 9.65 -14.24 -30.54
CA ALA A 118 10.10 -15.53 -30.03
C ALA A 118 9.98 -16.65 -31.08
N ASN A 119 8.86 -16.71 -31.81
CA ASN A 119 8.69 -17.66 -32.91
C ASN A 119 9.71 -17.43 -34.03
N ASN A 120 9.98 -16.17 -34.40
CA ASN A 120 11.01 -15.85 -35.40
C ASN A 120 12.40 -16.28 -34.94
N LYS A 121 12.72 -16.09 -33.66
CA LYS A 121 13.99 -16.55 -33.07
C LYS A 121 14.13 -18.07 -33.14
N GLU A 122 13.04 -18.81 -32.90
CA GLU A 122 13.01 -20.26 -33.03
C GLU A 122 13.27 -20.71 -34.48
N VAL A 123 12.63 -20.07 -35.46
CA VAL A 123 12.88 -20.33 -36.89
C VAL A 123 14.35 -20.05 -37.26
N LEU A 124 14.93 -18.94 -36.76
CA LEU A 124 16.34 -18.62 -36.99
C LEU A 124 17.27 -19.65 -36.34
N SER A 125 16.95 -20.15 -35.15
CA SER A 125 17.70 -21.21 -34.46
C SER A 125 17.70 -22.52 -35.25
N GLN A 126 16.55 -22.91 -35.79
CA GLN A 126 16.43 -24.08 -36.67
C GLN A 126 17.21 -23.88 -37.98
N GLY A 127 17.12 -22.70 -38.58
CA GLY A 127 17.91 -22.33 -39.76
C GLY A 127 19.42 -22.40 -39.49
N LYS A 128 19.88 -21.91 -38.33
CA LYS A 128 21.27 -22.05 -37.90
C LYS A 128 21.67 -23.51 -37.73
N SER A 129 20.84 -24.33 -37.08
CA SER A 129 21.10 -25.76 -36.89
C SER A 129 21.25 -26.50 -38.22
N PHE A 130 20.45 -26.11 -39.23
CA PHE A 130 20.60 -26.61 -40.60
C PHE A 130 21.91 -26.14 -41.26
N LEU A 131 22.29 -24.87 -41.10
CA LEU A 131 23.58 -24.38 -41.62
C LEU A 131 24.78 -25.08 -40.94
N ASP A 132 24.68 -25.34 -39.64
CA ASP A 132 25.68 -26.08 -38.86
C ASP A 132 25.78 -27.54 -39.32
N SER A 133 24.67 -28.18 -39.70
CA SER A 133 24.69 -29.55 -40.23
C SER A 133 25.34 -29.63 -41.62
N ILE A 134 25.18 -28.62 -42.49
CA ILE A 134 25.92 -28.52 -43.75
C ILE A 134 27.42 -28.39 -43.47
N ARG A 135 27.82 -27.58 -42.48
CA ARG A 135 29.24 -27.43 -42.08
C ARG A 135 29.83 -28.73 -41.56
N LEU A 136 29.10 -29.47 -40.72
CA LEU A 136 29.49 -30.78 -40.20
C LEU A 136 29.57 -31.85 -41.29
N PHE A 137 28.59 -31.88 -42.21
CA PHE A 137 28.58 -32.77 -43.36
C PHE A 137 29.79 -32.54 -44.26
N SER A 138 30.16 -31.27 -44.52
CA SER A 138 31.40 -30.93 -45.21
C SER A 138 32.65 -31.39 -44.45
N GLY A 139 32.69 -31.32 -43.12
CA GLY A 139 33.82 -31.81 -42.33
C GLY A 139 34.00 -33.34 -42.34
N GLU A 140 32.90 -34.10 -42.34
CA GLU A 140 32.91 -35.56 -42.21
C GLU A 140 32.90 -36.34 -43.53
N GLN A 141 32.24 -35.83 -44.58
CA GLN A 141 32.14 -36.51 -45.87
C GLN A 141 33.19 -36.09 -46.89
N ILE A 142 33.72 -34.86 -46.84
CA ILE A 142 34.82 -34.46 -47.75
C ILE A 142 36.01 -35.44 -47.66
N PRO A 143 36.45 -35.92 -46.49
CA PRO A 143 37.51 -36.93 -46.40
C PRO A 143 37.17 -38.28 -47.05
N LYS A 144 35.88 -38.66 -47.11
CA LYS A 144 35.43 -39.96 -47.65
C LYS A 144 35.11 -39.91 -49.14
N ASP A 145 34.55 -38.80 -49.65
CA ASP A 145 34.20 -38.60 -51.05
C ASP A 145 35.38 -38.11 -51.92
N LEU A 146 36.46 -37.57 -51.31
CA LEU A 146 37.73 -37.30 -52.00
C LEU A 146 38.35 -38.56 -52.65
N VAL A 147 37.88 -39.76 -52.28
CA VAL A 147 38.28 -41.04 -52.88
C VAL A 147 37.51 -41.35 -54.18
N THR A 148 36.33 -40.75 -54.42
CA THR A 148 35.44 -41.10 -55.55
C THR A 148 35.03 -39.93 -56.45
N LYS A 149 34.93 -38.69 -55.95
CA LYS A 149 34.78 -37.43 -56.74
C LYS A 149 35.34 -36.26 -55.94
N VAL A 150 36.47 -35.69 -56.38
CA VAL A 150 37.03 -34.46 -55.78
C VAL A 150 36.18 -33.26 -56.22
N PRO A 151 35.51 -32.54 -55.30
CA PRO A 151 34.85 -31.28 -55.65
C PRO A 151 35.88 -30.24 -56.10
N SER A 152 35.55 -29.43 -57.11
CA SER A 152 36.48 -28.42 -57.59
C SER A 152 36.72 -27.34 -56.52
N ALA A 153 37.91 -26.74 -56.51
CA ALA A 153 38.24 -25.66 -55.58
C ALA A 153 37.23 -24.49 -55.64
N GLN A 154 36.67 -24.24 -56.83
CA GLN A 154 35.66 -23.22 -57.09
C GLN A 154 34.31 -23.53 -56.41
N GLU A 155 33.86 -24.79 -56.42
CA GLU A 155 32.61 -25.22 -55.78
C GLU A 155 32.69 -25.14 -54.25
N LEU A 156 33.85 -25.51 -53.68
CA LEU A 156 34.12 -25.35 -52.26
C LEU A 156 34.13 -23.88 -51.84
N GLU A 157 34.80 -23.02 -52.61
CA GLU A 157 34.82 -21.57 -52.34
C GLU A 157 33.41 -20.96 -52.38
N ASN A 158 32.59 -21.34 -53.37
CA ASN A 158 31.21 -20.87 -53.48
C ASN A 158 30.33 -21.34 -52.31
N THR A 159 30.52 -22.58 -51.85
CA THR A 159 29.78 -23.15 -50.72
C THR A 159 30.15 -22.45 -49.41
N LEU A 160 31.46 -22.21 -49.19
CA LEU A 160 31.94 -21.48 -48.01
C LEU A 160 31.45 -20.01 -48.01
N LYS A 161 31.44 -19.33 -49.16
CA LYS A 161 30.88 -17.97 -49.29
C LYS A 161 29.38 -17.95 -49.01
N PHE A 162 28.63 -18.93 -49.51
CA PHE A 162 27.20 -19.06 -49.22
C PHE A 162 26.96 -19.25 -47.72
N LEU A 163 27.67 -20.18 -47.07
CA LEU A 163 27.55 -20.43 -45.62
C LEU A 163 27.92 -19.20 -44.78
N ASP A 164 29.03 -18.54 -45.10
CA ASP A 164 29.45 -17.31 -44.40
C ASP A 164 28.39 -16.21 -44.51
N SER A 165 27.85 -16.00 -45.73
CA SER A 165 26.78 -15.02 -45.95
C SER A 165 25.52 -15.33 -45.14
N LYS A 166 25.09 -16.60 -45.12
CA LYS A 166 23.85 -17.01 -44.44
C LYS A 166 24.00 -17.05 -42.92
N LEU A 167 25.17 -17.42 -42.40
CA LEU A 167 25.46 -17.33 -40.97
C LEU A 167 25.50 -15.88 -40.51
N LYS A 168 26.16 -14.98 -41.26
CA LYS A 168 26.18 -13.53 -40.94
C LYS A 168 24.77 -12.94 -40.92
N GLU A 169 23.95 -13.25 -41.93
CA GLU A 169 22.55 -12.84 -42.00
C GLU A 169 21.75 -13.38 -40.80
N ASN A 170 21.90 -14.67 -40.47
CA ASN A 170 21.24 -15.29 -39.32
C ASN A 170 21.62 -14.60 -38.00
N TYR A 171 22.92 -14.40 -37.73
CA TYR A 171 23.38 -13.72 -36.52
C TYR A 171 22.86 -12.28 -36.42
N SER A 172 22.82 -11.54 -37.53
CA SER A 172 22.24 -10.19 -37.56
C SER A 172 20.76 -10.21 -37.16
N LEU A 173 19.97 -11.09 -37.77
CA LEU A 173 18.53 -11.19 -37.48
C LEU A 173 18.24 -11.64 -36.04
N VAL A 174 19.07 -12.53 -35.49
CA VAL A 174 18.97 -12.94 -34.08
C VAL A 174 19.26 -11.76 -33.15
N LEU A 175 20.30 -10.98 -33.43
CA LEU A 175 20.66 -9.80 -32.64
C LEU A 175 19.54 -8.74 -32.67
N ASP A 176 18.99 -8.46 -33.85
CA ASP A 176 17.89 -7.50 -34.03
C ASP A 176 16.64 -7.94 -33.26
N THR A 177 16.33 -9.24 -33.31
CA THR A 177 15.22 -9.85 -32.57
C THR A 177 15.42 -9.73 -31.05
N ASP A 178 16.64 -9.93 -30.57
CA ASP A 178 16.99 -9.82 -29.14
C ASP A 178 16.98 -8.37 -28.63
N LEU A 179 17.32 -7.41 -29.49
CA LEU A 179 17.15 -5.99 -29.18
C LEU A 179 15.67 -5.62 -29.07
N ALA A 180 14.85 -6.03 -30.03
CA ALA A 180 13.40 -5.78 -30.03
C ALA A 180 12.70 -6.41 -28.80
N LEU A 181 13.07 -7.65 -28.44
CA LEU A 181 12.55 -8.30 -27.23
C LEU A 181 12.92 -7.53 -25.96
N ARG A 182 14.16 -7.06 -25.83
CA ARG A 182 14.60 -6.26 -24.68
C ARG A 182 13.86 -4.93 -24.57
N GLU A 183 13.61 -4.25 -25.69
CA GLU A 183 12.81 -3.03 -25.70
C GLU A 183 11.36 -3.26 -25.29
N ASN A 184 10.73 -4.30 -25.82
CA ASN A 184 9.37 -4.65 -25.47
C ASN A 184 9.23 -5.06 -23.99
N GLN A 185 10.20 -5.79 -23.44
CA GLN A 185 10.24 -6.11 -22.01
C GLN A 185 10.31 -4.85 -21.14
N LYS A 186 11.12 -3.85 -21.53
CA LYS A 186 11.16 -2.55 -20.84
C LYS A 186 9.80 -1.87 -20.88
N LYS A 187 9.18 -1.75 -22.06
CA LYS A 187 7.84 -1.14 -22.22
C LYS A 187 6.78 -1.86 -21.38
N GLN A 188 6.75 -3.20 -21.44
CA GLN A 188 5.83 -4.02 -20.66
C GLN A 188 6.01 -3.80 -19.15
N SER A 189 7.25 -3.67 -18.66
CA SER A 189 7.52 -3.41 -17.25
C SER A 189 7.01 -2.04 -16.78
N VAL A 190 7.07 -1.02 -17.65
CA VAL A 190 6.54 0.32 -17.38
C VAL A 190 5.03 0.28 -17.33
N LEU A 191 4.38 -0.32 -18.34
CA LEU A 191 2.93 -0.43 -18.39
C LEU A 191 2.35 -1.26 -17.24
N ARG A 192 3.01 -2.36 -16.85
CA ARG A 192 2.59 -3.16 -15.69
C ARG A 192 2.73 -2.40 -14.37
N ARG A 193 3.72 -1.50 -14.26
CA ARG A 193 3.88 -0.62 -13.10
C ARG A 193 2.79 0.45 -13.06
N GLU A 194 2.46 1.05 -14.20
CA GLU A 194 1.36 2.01 -14.29
C GLU A 194 0.02 1.34 -13.97
N LEU A 195 -0.20 0.14 -14.51
CA LEU A 195 -1.35 -0.69 -14.20
C LEU A 195 -1.42 -1.01 -12.71
N SER A 196 -0.32 -1.36 -12.03
CA SER A 196 -0.33 -1.68 -10.60
C SER A 196 -0.52 -0.45 -9.70
N GLN A 197 -0.10 0.73 -10.16
CA GLN A 197 -0.37 1.99 -9.47
C GLN A 197 -1.85 2.37 -9.54
N ILE A 198 -2.49 2.14 -10.69
CA ILE A 198 -3.91 2.45 -10.91
C ILE A 198 -4.83 1.34 -10.38
N SER A 199 -4.41 0.08 -10.48
CA SER A 199 -5.19 -1.13 -10.12
C SER A 199 -4.81 -1.71 -8.76
N GLY A 200 -3.92 -1.07 -8.01
CA GLY A 200 -3.57 -1.48 -6.65
C GLY A 200 -4.80 -1.54 -5.74
N PRO A 201 -4.73 -2.21 -4.58
CA PRO A 201 -5.85 -2.35 -3.65
C PRO A 201 -6.14 -1.01 -2.95
N VAL A 202 -6.66 -0.04 -3.70
CA VAL A 202 -7.21 1.20 -3.20
C VAL A 202 -8.42 1.51 -4.08
N GLY A 203 -9.48 0.70 -3.96
CA GLY A 203 -10.79 1.33 -4.03
C GLY A 203 -10.74 2.46 -3.02
N LYS A 204 -10.80 3.71 -3.46
CA LYS A 204 -10.70 4.89 -2.57
C LYS A 204 -11.76 4.70 -1.51
N THR A 205 -11.33 4.25 -0.35
CA THR A 205 -12.26 3.86 0.69
C THR A 205 -12.54 5.14 1.45
N LYS A 206 -13.68 5.77 1.17
CA LYS A 206 -14.16 6.87 1.98
C LYS A 206 -14.69 6.27 3.27
N ARG A 207 -14.23 6.81 4.40
CA ARG A 207 -14.82 6.51 5.69
C ARG A 207 -15.53 7.75 6.20
N SER A 208 -16.67 7.56 6.82
CA SER A 208 -17.40 8.60 7.52
C SER A 208 -17.81 8.09 8.89
N ILE A 209 -17.86 8.98 9.87
CA ILE A 209 -18.47 8.65 11.17
C ILE A 209 -19.92 9.07 11.10
N VAL A 210 -20.82 8.17 11.45
CA VAL A 210 -22.26 8.42 11.53
C VAL A 210 -22.65 8.43 13.00
N VAL A 211 -23.18 9.55 13.47
CA VAL A 211 -23.72 9.69 14.82
C VAL A 211 -25.24 9.68 14.74
N GLU A 212 -25.86 8.73 15.43
CA GLU A 212 -27.31 8.58 15.51
C GLU A 212 -27.82 9.34 16.73
N ILE A 213 -28.74 10.28 16.51
CA ILE A 213 -29.24 11.21 17.53
C ILE A 213 -30.76 11.24 17.46
N GLU A 214 -31.39 11.10 18.61
CA GLU A 214 -32.81 11.36 18.80
C GLU A 214 -33.00 12.76 19.40
N VAL A 215 -33.74 13.62 18.70
CA VAL A 215 -33.98 15.01 19.11
C VAL A 215 -35.39 15.10 19.70
N ILE A 216 -35.45 15.34 21.01
CA ILE A 216 -36.70 15.48 21.77
C ILE A 216 -37.23 16.91 21.64
N LYS A 217 -36.34 17.90 21.73
CA LYS A 217 -36.67 19.32 21.55
C LYS A 217 -35.76 19.91 20.47
N PRO A 218 -36.33 20.57 19.43
CA PRO A 218 -35.56 21.19 18.37
C PRO A 218 -34.68 22.32 18.90
N GLY A 219 -33.53 22.54 18.26
CA GLY A 219 -32.57 23.56 18.64
C GLY A 219 -31.21 23.34 18.00
N ASP A 220 -30.23 24.13 18.45
CA ASP A 220 -28.85 24.02 18.01
C ASP A 220 -28.10 23.04 18.90
N LEU A 221 -27.25 22.22 18.27
CA LEU A 221 -26.39 21.24 18.91
C LEU A 221 -24.97 21.40 18.38
N ASN A 222 -24.01 21.61 19.29
CA ASN A 222 -22.60 21.42 19.01
C ASN A 222 -22.27 19.95 19.30
N LEU A 223 -21.93 19.22 18.25
CA LEU A 223 -21.61 17.81 18.31
C LEU A 223 -20.11 17.61 18.18
N ASP A 224 -19.51 17.06 19.23
CA ASP A 224 -18.12 16.69 19.30
C ASP A 224 -17.95 15.18 19.12
N VAL A 225 -17.12 14.78 18.17
CA VAL A 225 -16.74 13.39 17.92
C VAL A 225 -15.25 13.25 18.14
N SER A 226 -14.86 12.32 19.02
CA SER A 226 -13.46 12.08 19.35
C SER A 226 -13.06 10.63 19.10
N TYR A 227 -11.83 10.45 18.63
CA TYR A 227 -11.23 9.14 18.38
C TYR A 227 -9.71 9.21 18.49
N LEU A 228 -9.07 8.06 18.71
CA LEU A 228 -7.62 7.92 18.69
C LEU A 228 -7.13 7.64 17.27
N ALA A 229 -6.29 8.54 16.78
CA ALA A 229 -5.53 8.38 15.56
C ALA A 229 -4.11 7.91 15.86
N LYS A 230 -3.57 7.06 14.98
CA LYS A 230 -2.17 6.62 15.03
C LYS A 230 -1.27 7.55 14.21
N GLY A 231 0.03 7.49 14.49
CA GLY A 231 1.04 8.18 13.68
C GLY A 231 1.31 9.62 14.11
N ALA A 232 0.94 9.98 15.33
CA ALA A 232 1.36 11.22 15.96
C ALA A 232 2.26 10.90 17.15
N ASN A 233 3.28 11.71 17.37
CA ASN A 233 4.15 11.58 18.53
C ASN A 233 4.68 12.96 18.91
N TRP A 234 4.91 13.19 20.19
CA TRP A 234 5.62 14.37 20.65
C TRP A 234 6.70 14.00 21.65
N GLU A 235 7.72 14.85 21.76
CA GLU A 235 8.79 14.74 22.75
C GLU A 235 9.08 16.14 23.33
N PRO A 236 9.34 16.25 24.64
CA PRO A 236 9.79 17.50 25.23
C PRO A 236 11.23 17.80 24.75
N PHE A 237 11.51 19.08 24.53
CA PHE A 237 12.83 19.57 24.13
C PHE A 237 13.18 20.78 24.98
N TYR A 238 14.34 20.79 25.62
CA TYR A 238 14.71 21.82 26.59
C TYR A 238 15.95 22.58 26.12
N ASP A 239 15.92 23.92 26.21
CA ASP A 239 17.10 24.79 26.09
C ASP A 239 17.44 25.32 27.48
N VAL A 240 18.68 25.11 27.93
CA VAL A 240 19.15 25.49 29.26
C VAL A 240 20.27 26.51 29.11
N ARG A 241 20.08 27.69 29.69
CA ARG A 241 21.05 28.79 29.65
C ARG A 241 21.47 29.16 31.06
N ALA A 242 22.76 28.99 31.36
CA ALA A 242 23.32 29.39 32.64
C ALA A 242 24.01 30.76 32.52
N ASN A 243 23.64 31.69 33.40
CA ASN A 243 24.33 32.96 33.58
C ASN A 243 25.13 32.92 34.89
N PHE A 244 26.42 32.63 34.79
CA PHE A 244 27.30 32.48 35.95
C PHE A 244 27.55 33.79 36.70
N ASP A 245 27.49 34.94 36.01
CA ASP A 245 27.71 36.26 36.63
C ASP A 245 26.54 36.67 37.54
N LYS A 246 25.32 36.21 37.22
CA LYS A 246 24.10 36.47 38.01
C LYS A 246 23.70 35.32 38.92
N GLY A 247 24.30 34.13 38.77
CA GLY A 247 23.89 32.93 39.48
C GLY A 247 22.49 32.44 39.08
N GLU A 248 22.04 32.76 37.86
CA GLU A 248 20.70 32.43 37.35
C GLU A 248 20.78 31.34 36.27
N VAL A 249 19.76 30.48 36.21
CA VAL A 249 19.58 29.48 35.16
C VAL A 249 18.21 29.67 34.54
N GLU A 250 18.19 29.91 33.23
CA GLU A 250 16.97 29.98 32.42
C GLU A 250 16.73 28.61 31.75
N LEU A 251 15.54 28.07 31.93
CA LEU A 251 15.09 26.83 31.30
C LEU A 251 13.92 27.16 30.37
N ILE A 252 14.10 26.95 29.07
CA ILE A 252 13.04 27.09 28.07
C ILE A 252 12.58 25.70 27.66
N SER A 253 11.27 25.45 27.77
CA SER A 253 10.66 24.18 27.40
C SER A 253 9.93 24.30 26.07
N TYR A 254 10.25 23.41 25.15
CA TYR A 254 9.62 23.24 23.85
C TYR A 254 8.96 21.86 23.76
N GLY A 255 7.94 21.75 22.91
CA GLY A 255 7.34 20.47 22.53
C GLY A 255 7.57 20.22 21.05
N LYS A 256 8.27 19.14 20.70
CA LYS A 256 8.49 18.77 19.31
C LYS A 256 7.44 17.76 18.88
N LEU A 257 6.52 18.20 18.03
CA LEU A 257 5.44 17.40 17.48
C LEU A 257 5.86 16.81 16.13
N ARG A 258 5.61 15.51 15.95
CA ARG A 258 5.73 14.81 14.68
C ARG A 258 4.38 14.20 14.33
N GLN A 259 3.86 14.55 13.17
CA GLN A 259 2.57 14.07 12.68
C GLN A 259 2.74 13.31 11.36
N ARG A 260 2.12 12.13 11.30
CA ARG A 260 1.95 11.28 10.11
C ARG A 260 0.56 10.61 10.13
N SER A 261 -0.41 11.21 10.82
CA SER A 261 -1.79 10.73 10.84
C SER A 261 -2.49 10.93 9.49
N GLY A 262 -2.04 11.92 8.71
CA GLY A 262 -2.63 12.30 7.42
C GLY A 262 -3.76 13.31 7.55
N GLU A 263 -4.13 13.67 8.78
CA GLU A 263 -5.20 14.64 9.07
C GLU A 263 -4.65 16.05 9.09
N ASP A 264 -5.49 17.01 8.74
CA ASP A 264 -5.12 18.42 8.76
C ASP A 264 -5.50 19.04 10.11
N TRP A 265 -4.49 19.43 10.90
CA TRP A 265 -4.66 20.02 12.23
C TRP A 265 -4.55 21.54 12.22
N LEU A 266 -4.68 22.18 11.05
CA LEU A 266 -4.69 23.64 10.94
C LEU A 266 -5.79 24.26 11.81
N ASP A 267 -5.44 25.36 12.48
CA ASP A 267 -6.32 26.14 13.37
C ASP A 267 -6.95 25.36 14.54
N SER A 268 -6.33 24.26 14.97
CA SER A 268 -6.80 23.43 16.10
C SER A 268 -6.03 23.69 17.42
N GLU A 269 -6.70 23.48 18.55
CA GLU A 269 -6.06 23.53 19.87
C GLU A 269 -5.25 22.25 20.11
N ILE A 270 -3.92 22.36 20.17
CA ILE A 270 -3.03 21.21 20.41
C ILE A 270 -2.60 21.18 21.88
N TYR A 271 -2.80 20.03 22.52
CA TYR A 271 -2.35 19.73 23.87
C TYR A 271 -1.32 18.60 23.83
N LEU A 272 -0.25 18.74 24.60
CA LEU A 272 0.81 17.73 24.70
C LEU A 272 0.70 17.03 26.06
N SER A 273 0.55 15.70 26.05
CA SER A 273 0.40 14.90 27.26
C SER A 273 1.45 13.80 27.34
N THR A 274 2.11 13.68 28.48
CA THR A 274 3.07 12.60 28.77
C THR A 274 2.39 11.33 29.26
N ALA A 275 1.06 11.33 29.38
CA ALA A 275 0.31 10.18 29.84
C ALA A 275 0.40 9.03 28.82
N MET A 276 0.51 7.79 29.31
CA MET A 276 0.38 6.60 28.48
C MET A 276 -1.08 6.17 28.43
N ILE A 277 -1.68 6.17 27.25
CA ILE A 277 -3.04 5.65 27.06
C ILE A 277 -2.96 4.13 26.97
N ASN A 278 -3.25 3.45 28.07
CA ASN A 278 -3.50 2.01 28.05
C ASN A 278 -4.94 1.76 27.63
N LEU A 279 -5.16 1.53 26.33
CA LEU A 279 -6.51 1.28 25.78
C LEU A 279 -7.04 -0.11 26.13
N SER A 280 -6.19 -1.03 26.58
CA SER A 280 -6.59 -2.39 26.94
C SER A 280 -6.34 -2.68 28.41
N GLY A 281 -7.41 -2.76 29.18
CA GLY A 281 -7.43 -3.43 30.49
C GLY A 281 -7.41 -4.96 30.34
N ARG A 282 -6.52 -5.51 29.50
CA ARG A 282 -6.28 -6.96 29.53
C ARG A 282 -5.39 -7.24 30.72
N MET A 283 -5.96 -7.87 31.73
CA MET A 283 -5.18 -8.43 32.84
C MET A 283 -4.12 -9.38 32.23
N PRO A 284 -2.82 -9.16 32.47
CA PRO A 284 -1.81 -10.09 32.00
C PRO A 284 -2.02 -11.45 32.67
N GLU A 285 -2.08 -12.51 31.86
CA GLU A 285 -2.10 -13.87 32.40
C GLU A 285 -0.75 -14.15 33.06
N ALA A 286 -0.77 -14.57 34.32
CA ALA A 286 0.43 -15.00 35.03
C ALA A 286 1.03 -16.20 34.32
N LYS A 287 2.19 -16.03 33.67
CA LYS A 287 2.94 -17.17 33.13
C LYS A 287 3.44 -18.01 34.29
N SER A 288 3.10 -19.29 34.30
CA SER A 288 3.65 -20.23 35.27
C SER A 288 5.18 -20.25 35.14
N TRP A 289 5.89 -19.92 36.23
CA TRP A 289 7.34 -20.02 36.27
C TRP A 289 7.71 -21.44 36.66
N ILE A 290 7.82 -22.32 35.66
CA ILE A 290 8.20 -23.72 35.86
C ILE A 290 9.72 -23.79 35.97
N ILE A 291 10.23 -24.05 37.17
CA ILE A 291 11.65 -24.34 37.40
C ILE A 291 11.91 -25.74 36.87
N GLN A 292 12.64 -25.84 35.77
CA GLN A 292 13.11 -27.12 35.23
C GLN A 292 14.61 -27.25 35.49
N PRO A 293 15.09 -28.41 35.99
CA PRO A 293 16.52 -28.68 36.02
C PRO A 293 17.08 -28.57 34.61
N GLN A 294 18.26 -27.96 34.48
CA GLN A 294 18.95 -27.79 33.20
C GLN A 294 19.10 -29.17 32.54
N GLN A 295 18.37 -29.41 31.45
CA GLN A 295 18.53 -30.65 30.72
C GLN A 295 19.93 -30.66 30.09
N PRO A 296 20.72 -31.72 30.30
CA PRO A 296 22.00 -31.84 29.62
C PRO A 296 21.73 -31.79 28.12
N ARG A 297 22.45 -30.90 27.45
CA ARG A 297 22.35 -30.73 26.00
C ARG A 297 22.56 -32.12 25.38
N ALA A 298 21.53 -32.66 24.73
CA ALA A 298 21.66 -33.92 24.03
C ALA A 298 22.85 -33.77 23.07
N VAL A 299 23.92 -34.53 23.33
CA VAL A 299 25.05 -34.57 22.42
C VAL A 299 24.47 -35.15 21.14
N LEU A 300 24.33 -34.32 20.12
CA LEU A 300 24.02 -34.79 18.77
C LEU A 300 25.12 -35.80 18.47
N SER A 301 24.82 -37.10 18.56
CA SER A 301 25.74 -38.11 18.08
C SER A 301 25.98 -37.73 16.64
N LYS A 302 27.22 -37.38 16.29
CA LYS A 302 27.62 -37.18 14.90
C LYS A 302 27.17 -38.44 14.18
N ARG A 303 26.05 -38.33 13.47
CA ARG A 303 25.60 -39.36 12.54
C ARG A 303 26.77 -39.52 11.60
N LYS A 304 27.44 -40.69 11.64
CA LYS A 304 28.44 -41.03 10.63
C LYS A 304 27.73 -40.86 9.30
N SER A 305 28.00 -39.76 8.63
CA SER A 305 27.67 -39.57 7.23
C SER A 305 28.49 -40.64 6.53
N TYR A 306 27.83 -41.74 6.16
CA TYR A 306 28.32 -42.50 5.03
C TYR A 306 28.44 -41.50 3.90
N THR A 307 29.69 -41.35 3.45
CA THR A 307 30.11 -40.57 2.31
C THR A 307 29.31 -41.03 1.11
N GLU A 308 28.23 -40.32 0.81
CA GLU A 308 27.61 -40.30 -0.51
C GLU A 308 28.42 -39.31 -1.36
N HIS A 309 29.69 -39.66 -1.61
CA HIS A 309 30.63 -38.89 -2.42
C HIS A 309 30.68 -39.38 -3.87
N GLU A 310 29.58 -39.96 -4.38
CA GLU A 310 29.51 -40.41 -5.78
C GLU A 310 28.31 -39.85 -6.57
N ALA A 311 27.43 -39.05 -5.97
CA ALA A 311 26.23 -38.54 -6.66
C ALA A 311 26.20 -37.02 -6.93
N TYR A 312 27.12 -36.23 -6.35
CA TYR A 312 27.07 -34.75 -6.46
C TYR A 312 28.11 -34.11 -7.40
N ASP A 313 29.10 -34.86 -7.88
CA ASP A 313 30.10 -34.33 -8.83
C ASP A 313 29.56 -34.15 -10.26
N LYS A 314 28.32 -34.57 -10.56
CA LYS A 314 27.72 -34.40 -11.91
C LYS A 314 26.81 -33.20 -12.10
N VAL A 315 26.51 -32.41 -11.05
CA VAL A 315 25.56 -31.27 -11.18
C VAL A 315 26.26 -29.91 -11.07
N PHE A 316 27.47 -29.84 -10.53
CA PHE A 316 28.17 -28.57 -10.26
C PHE A 316 29.15 -28.10 -11.35
N GLU A 317 29.47 -28.90 -12.37
CA GLU A 317 30.34 -28.46 -13.46
C GLU A 317 29.63 -27.66 -14.57
N VAL A 318 28.30 -27.58 -14.59
CA VAL A 318 27.58 -26.94 -15.72
C VAL A 318 27.37 -25.44 -15.57
N ASN A 319 27.48 -24.85 -14.37
CA ASN A 319 27.09 -23.44 -14.16
C ASN A 319 28.20 -22.53 -13.62
N LYS A 320 29.45 -22.74 -14.06
CA LYS A 320 30.55 -21.86 -13.69
C LYS A 320 31.38 -21.40 -14.89
N GLU A 321 30.73 -20.91 -15.94
CA GLU A 321 31.38 -20.03 -16.92
C GLU A 321 30.38 -19.30 -17.82
N VAL A 322 29.65 -18.32 -17.28
CA VAL A 322 29.50 -17.01 -17.96
C VAL A 322 29.47 -15.95 -16.87
N ALA A 323 30.50 -15.12 -16.92
CA ALA A 323 30.79 -14.04 -16.02
C ALA A 323 30.13 -12.73 -16.48
N ILE A 324 30.25 -11.72 -15.60
CA ILE A 324 30.36 -10.28 -15.87
C ILE A 324 29.11 -9.42 -15.60
N ASP A 325 29.36 -8.48 -14.68
CA ASP A 325 28.75 -7.19 -14.37
C ASP A 325 27.30 -7.10 -13.85
N SER A 326 27.21 -6.96 -12.53
CA SER A 326 26.14 -6.21 -11.87
C SER A 326 26.69 -4.89 -11.33
N ASP A 327 26.76 -3.90 -12.23
CA ASP A 327 26.86 -2.50 -11.85
C ASP A 327 25.70 -2.13 -10.90
N GLY A 328 26.07 -1.54 -9.78
CA GLY A 328 25.17 -1.11 -8.73
C GLY A 328 24.17 -0.07 -9.24
N ARG A 329 22.88 -0.39 -9.19
CA ARG A 329 21.81 0.60 -9.14
C ARG A 329 21.12 0.51 -7.80
N ALA A 330 21.50 1.46 -6.95
CA ALA A 330 20.80 1.83 -5.73
C ALA A 330 19.30 1.93 -5.99
N GLY A 331 18.52 1.18 -5.23
CA GLY A 331 17.07 1.35 -5.18
C GLY A 331 16.76 2.80 -4.78
N SER A 332 15.94 3.46 -5.59
CA SER A 332 15.47 4.81 -5.32
C SER A 332 14.77 4.84 -3.96
N LEU A 333 15.43 5.48 -2.99
CA LEU A 333 14.81 5.95 -1.77
C LEU A 333 13.57 6.74 -2.16
N ALA A 334 12.41 6.28 -1.68
CA ALA A 334 11.17 7.03 -1.76
C ALA A 334 11.46 8.47 -1.31
N GLN A 335 11.15 9.44 -2.17
CA GLN A 335 11.28 10.85 -1.86
C GLN A 335 10.52 11.13 -0.56
N SER A 336 11.26 11.33 0.53
CA SER A 336 10.68 11.88 1.75
C SER A 336 10.27 13.30 1.42
N THR A 337 8.98 13.58 1.48
CA THR A 337 8.45 14.94 1.49
C THR A 337 9.24 15.73 2.56
N PRO A 338 9.78 16.92 2.25
CA PRO A 338 10.48 17.71 3.25
C PRO A 338 9.52 18.00 4.41
N ALA A 339 9.98 17.74 5.63
CA ALA A 339 9.23 18.10 6.83
C ALA A 339 9.19 19.63 6.92
N GLU A 340 7.99 20.20 6.83
CA GLU A 340 7.78 21.62 7.02
C GLU A 340 7.80 21.92 8.52
N ASN A 341 8.71 22.79 8.96
CA ASN A 341 8.78 23.22 10.36
C ASN A 341 7.80 24.38 10.55
N LEU A 342 6.63 24.08 11.08
CA LEU A 342 5.63 25.07 11.48
C LEU A 342 5.80 25.42 12.96
N TYR A 343 5.70 26.71 13.28
CA TYR A 343 5.80 27.22 14.65
C TYR A 343 4.41 27.64 15.14
N ALA A 344 3.97 27.08 16.27
CA ALA A 344 2.75 27.50 16.96
C ALA A 344 3.12 28.33 18.21
N GLN A 345 2.31 29.33 18.55
CA GLN A 345 2.47 30.10 19.78
C GLN A 345 1.98 29.26 20.97
N ALA A 346 2.85 29.02 21.95
CA ALA A 346 2.49 28.29 23.17
C ALA A 346 1.81 29.24 24.17
N GLN A 347 0.66 28.83 24.70
CA GLN A 347 0.02 29.49 25.84
C GLN A 347 0.01 28.51 27.01
N GLU A 348 0.79 28.82 28.06
CA GLU A 348 0.85 28.00 29.26
C GLU A 348 -0.48 28.09 30.03
N LYS A 349 -1.26 27.01 30.02
CA LYS A 349 -2.45 26.86 30.87
C LYS A 349 -2.26 25.66 31.78
N GLY A 350 -1.47 25.84 32.85
CA GLY A 350 -1.46 25.02 34.06
C GLY A 350 -1.16 23.52 33.89
N VAL A 351 -0.19 23.02 34.66
CA VAL A 351 0.05 21.58 34.79
C VAL A 351 -1.11 20.94 35.57
N SER A 352 -1.96 20.19 34.86
CA SER A 352 -2.98 19.32 35.44
C SER A 352 -2.33 17.98 35.79
N VAL A 353 -1.95 17.79 37.05
CA VAL A 353 -1.65 16.45 37.60
C VAL A 353 -2.99 15.85 38.02
N VAL A 354 -3.43 14.79 37.35
CA VAL A 354 -4.51 13.92 37.82
C VAL A 354 -3.89 12.65 38.39
#